data_AF-A0A962N0H5-F1
#
_entry.id   AF-A0A962N0H5-F1
#
_cell.length_a   1.000
_cell.length_b   1.000
_cell.length_c   1.000
_cell.angle_alpha   90.00
_cell.angle_beta   90.00
_cell.angle_gamma   90.00
#
_symmetry.space_group_name_H-M   'P 1'
#
loop_
_entity.id
_entity.type
_entity.pdbx_description
1 polymer ?
#
loop_
_entity_poly.entity_id
_entity_poly.type
_entity_poly.pdbx_seq_one_letter_code
_entity_poly.pdbx_strand_id
1 'polypeptide(L)'
;MNTPESPVPDLATLPEPDPSMEPVPPAAPGTAATAKPVPAPVPETQPEADPDGPPDPETARQAVLKAKLAQVGTLPGLQVEFDPEEADQAGLFREDALSLEDAEDASFDPEIAP
;
A
#
# COMPACT_ATOMS: atom_id res chain seq x y z
N MET A 1 16.03 23.81 51.46
CA MET A 1 16.85 23.20 50.40
C MET A 1 15.98 23.20 49.15
N ASN A 2 16.21 24.17 48.26
CA ASN A 2 15.45 24.34 47.02
C ASN A 2 16.20 23.59 45.92
N THR A 3 15.54 22.63 45.27
CA THR A 3 16.05 21.95 44.07
C THR A 3 16.02 22.95 42.90
N PRO A 4 17.07 23.10 42.08
CA PRO A 4 16.96 23.86 40.85
C PRO A 4 16.11 23.07 39.84
N GLU A 5 15.02 23.69 39.40
CA GLU A 5 14.16 23.23 38.31
C GLU A 5 14.97 23.18 37.01
N SER A 6 15.08 22.01 36.39
CA SER A 6 15.68 21.87 35.06
C SER A 6 14.85 22.65 34.04
N PRO A 7 15.45 23.45 33.15
CA PRO A 7 14.69 24.12 32.10
C PRO A 7 14.13 23.08 31.15
N VAL A 8 12.80 23.06 31.00
CA VAL A 8 12.13 22.36 29.91
C VAL A 8 12.61 22.96 28.58
N PRO A 9 13.09 22.16 27.60
CA PRO A 9 13.35 22.69 26.27
C PRO A 9 12.01 23.08 25.64
N ASP A 10 11.92 24.34 25.24
CA ASP A 10 10.79 24.91 24.52
C ASP A 10 10.61 24.16 23.19
N LEU A 11 9.61 23.28 23.13
CA LEU A 11 9.28 22.48 21.95
C LEU A 11 8.38 23.31 21.00
N ALA A 12 8.77 24.54 20.68
CA ALA A 12 8.03 25.42 19.78
C ALA A 12 8.92 26.18 18.77
N THR A 13 10.08 25.63 18.41
CA THR A 13 10.79 26.02 17.17
C THR A 13 10.79 24.82 16.21
N LEU A 14 9.75 24.75 15.39
CA LEU A 14 9.87 24.08 14.10
C LEU A 14 10.86 24.91 13.26
N PRO A 15 11.87 24.29 12.61
CA PRO A 15 12.70 25.02 11.66
C PRO A 15 11.81 25.53 10.52
N GLU A 16 11.88 26.82 10.22
CA GLU A 16 11.18 27.39 9.07
C GLU A 16 11.64 26.67 7.78
N PRO A 17 10.73 26.37 6.85
CA PRO A 17 11.11 25.74 5.59
C PRO A 17 12.01 26.70 4.80
N ASP A 18 13.19 26.21 4.44
CA ASP A 18 14.17 26.93 3.63
C ASP A 18 13.54 27.38 2.30
N PRO A 19 13.49 28.69 2.00
CA PRO A 19 12.87 29.21 0.78
C PRO A 19 13.71 28.98 -0.49
N SER A 20 14.85 28.26 -0.40
CA SER A 20 15.80 28.11 -1.49
C SER A 20 15.60 26.87 -2.37
N MET A 21 14.50 26.11 -2.21
CA MET A 21 14.15 25.04 -3.14
C MET A 21 13.46 25.63 -4.38
N GLU A 22 14.22 25.79 -5.46
CA GLU A 22 13.69 26.23 -6.76
C GLU A 22 12.48 25.38 -7.18
N PRO A 23 11.36 25.99 -7.63
CA PRO A 23 10.25 25.24 -8.18
C PRO A 23 10.69 24.58 -9.49
N VAL A 24 10.60 23.25 -9.52
CA VAL A 24 10.72 22.46 -10.75
C VAL A 24 9.75 23.04 -11.79
N PRO A 25 10.22 23.48 -12.98
CA PRO A 25 9.33 24.03 -13.98
C PRO A 25 8.36 22.95 -14.49
N PRO A 26 7.09 23.27 -14.77
CA PRO A 26 6.19 22.32 -15.39
C PRO A 26 6.74 21.94 -16.78
N ALA A 27 6.84 20.64 -17.03
CA ALA A 27 7.22 20.12 -18.33
C ALA A 27 6.29 20.70 -19.41
N ALA A 28 6.88 21.36 -20.41
CA ALA A 28 6.15 21.93 -21.53
C ALA A 28 5.40 20.85 -22.33
N PRO A 29 4.24 21.16 -22.94
CA PRO A 29 3.56 20.24 -23.84
C PRO A 29 4.39 20.05 -25.11
N GLY A 30 4.86 18.82 -25.34
CA GLY A 30 5.56 18.42 -26.56
C GLY A 30 4.68 18.62 -27.79
N THR A 31 5.18 19.42 -28.72
CA THR A 31 4.61 19.70 -30.04
C THR A 31 4.49 18.47 -30.93
N ALA A 32 3.44 18.48 -31.74
CA ALA A 32 3.04 17.48 -32.72
C ALA A 32 4.16 17.05 -33.69
N ALA A 33 4.26 15.73 -33.92
CA ALA A 33 4.94 15.14 -35.06
C ALA A 33 3.90 14.44 -35.95
N THR A 34 3.74 14.96 -37.17
CA THR A 34 2.87 14.40 -38.20
C THR A 34 3.45 13.09 -38.73
N ALA A 35 2.85 11.95 -38.41
CA ALA A 35 3.12 10.69 -39.08
C ALA A 35 1.97 10.38 -40.05
N LYS A 36 2.30 10.09 -41.31
CA LYS A 36 1.35 9.75 -42.39
C LYS A 36 0.43 8.59 -42.00
N PRO A 37 -0.82 8.55 -42.48
CA PRO A 37 -1.77 7.50 -42.12
C PRO A 37 -1.36 6.18 -42.76
N VAL A 38 -1.12 5.17 -41.93
CA VAL A 38 -1.12 3.76 -42.34
C VAL A 38 -2.60 3.34 -42.40
N PRO A 39 -3.07 2.67 -43.48
CA PRO A 39 -4.44 2.17 -43.53
C PRO A 39 -4.66 1.15 -42.42
N ALA A 40 -5.80 1.29 -41.76
CA ALA A 40 -6.22 0.56 -40.57
C ALA A 40 -5.88 -0.95 -40.63
N PRO A 41 -5.23 -1.53 -39.61
CA PRO A 41 -5.75 -2.79 -39.14
C PRO A 41 -7.15 -2.49 -38.60
N VAL A 42 -8.14 -3.26 -39.05
CA VAL A 42 -9.44 -3.35 -38.37
C VAL A 42 -9.21 -3.26 -36.86
N PRO A 43 -9.94 -2.42 -36.11
CA PRO A 43 -9.93 -2.59 -34.66
C PRO A 43 -10.48 -4.00 -34.45
N GLU A 44 -9.58 -4.94 -34.14
CA GLU A 44 -9.98 -6.11 -33.40
C GLU A 44 -10.80 -5.56 -32.25
N THR A 45 -12.08 -5.90 -32.30
CA THR A 45 -13.09 -5.53 -31.34
C THR A 45 -12.56 -5.95 -29.99
N GLN A 46 -11.90 -5.03 -29.28
CA GLN A 46 -11.83 -5.13 -27.84
C GLN A 46 -13.29 -5.24 -27.42
N PRO A 47 -13.70 -6.29 -26.69
CA PRO A 47 -15.03 -6.30 -26.12
C PRO A 47 -15.08 -5.08 -25.21
N GLU A 48 -15.71 -4.02 -25.72
CA GLU A 48 -15.98 -2.79 -25.01
C GLU A 48 -16.83 -3.24 -23.83
N ALA A 49 -16.19 -3.36 -22.66
CA ALA A 49 -16.86 -3.73 -21.43
C ALA A 49 -17.99 -2.72 -21.23
N ASP A 50 -19.21 -3.20 -21.36
CA ASP A 50 -20.42 -2.40 -21.26
C ASP A 50 -20.41 -1.67 -19.90
N PRO A 51 -20.34 -0.32 -19.85
CA PRO A 51 -20.21 0.39 -18.57
C PRO A 51 -21.48 0.30 -17.71
N ASP A 52 -22.58 -0.21 -18.29
CA ASP A 52 -23.88 -0.45 -17.65
C ASP A 52 -24.18 -1.95 -17.46
N GLY A 53 -23.24 -2.84 -17.82
CA GLY A 53 -23.33 -4.26 -17.53
C GLY A 53 -23.18 -4.54 -16.02
N PRO A 54 -23.80 -5.60 -15.47
CA PRO A 54 -23.52 -6.02 -14.11
C PRO A 54 -22.01 -6.22 -13.95
N PRO A 55 -21.40 -5.70 -12.87
CA PRO A 55 -19.95 -5.77 -12.73
C PRO A 55 -19.51 -7.22 -12.76
N ASP A 56 -18.38 -7.46 -13.43
CA ASP A 56 -17.73 -8.77 -13.37
C ASP A 56 -17.57 -9.19 -11.91
N PRO A 57 -17.75 -10.50 -11.60
CA PRO A 57 -17.73 -11.00 -10.23
C PRO A 57 -16.41 -10.66 -9.52
N GLU A 58 -15.31 -10.56 -10.26
CA GLU A 58 -14.01 -10.17 -9.72
C GLU A 58 -13.95 -8.70 -9.32
N THR A 59 -14.48 -7.80 -10.16
CA THR A 59 -14.59 -6.37 -9.84
C THR A 59 -15.46 -6.14 -8.61
N ALA A 60 -16.57 -6.89 -8.49
CA ALA A 60 -17.43 -6.84 -7.32
C ALA A 60 -16.69 -7.29 -6.04
N ARG A 61 -15.92 -8.37 -6.10
CA ARG A 61 -15.08 -8.83 -4.97
C ARG A 61 -14.03 -7.81 -4.57
N GLN A 62 -13.32 -7.22 -5.52
CA GLN A 62 -12.33 -6.17 -5.23
C GLN A 62 -12.96 -4.94 -4.59
N ALA A 63 -14.17 -4.55 -5.02
CA ALA A 63 -14.91 -3.44 -4.42
C ALA A 63 -15.27 -3.73 -2.94
N VAL A 64 -15.70 -4.96 -2.64
CA VAL A 64 -15.99 -5.40 -1.26
C VAL A 64 -14.72 -5.40 -0.42
N LEU A 65 -13.61 -5.96 -0.92
CA LEU A 65 -12.32 -5.97 -0.24
C LEU A 65 -11.84 -4.55 0.12
N LYS A 66 -11.91 -3.61 -0.84
CA LYS A 66 -11.58 -2.20 -0.60
C LYS A 66 -12.48 -1.57 0.47
N ALA A 67 -13.78 -1.86 0.46
CA ALA A 67 -14.70 -1.35 1.45
C ALA A 67 -14.40 -1.91 2.86
N LYS A 68 -14.08 -3.21 2.98
CA LYS A 68 -13.65 -3.84 4.22
C LYS A 68 -12.37 -3.19 4.77
N LEU A 69 -11.36 -2.98 3.92
CA LEU A 69 -10.10 -2.34 4.32
C LEU A 69 -10.28 -0.89 4.76
N ALA A 70 -11.13 -0.13 4.07
CA ALA A 70 -11.45 1.24 4.45
C ALA A 70 -12.12 1.30 5.84
N GLN A 71 -12.99 0.34 6.16
CA GLN A 71 -13.63 0.26 7.47
C GLN A 71 -12.62 -0.08 8.57
N VAL A 72 -11.74 -1.06 8.36
CA VAL A 72 -10.68 -1.43 9.31
C VAL A 72 -9.73 -0.25 9.56
N GLY A 73 -9.35 0.49 8.50
CA GLY A 73 -8.47 1.65 8.63
C GLY A 73 -9.11 2.86 9.32
N THR A 74 -10.44 2.96 9.29
CA THR A 74 -11.17 4.12 9.87
C THR A 74 -11.66 3.85 11.29
N LEU A 75 -12.06 2.62 11.59
CA LEU A 75 -12.67 2.24 12.87
C LEU A 75 -11.66 1.46 13.73
N PRO A 76 -10.97 2.13 14.68
CA PRO A 76 -10.03 1.44 15.54
C PRO A 76 -10.76 0.37 16.37
N GLY A 77 -10.23 -0.84 16.37
CA GLY A 77 -10.80 -1.99 17.09
C GLY A 77 -11.89 -2.76 16.32
N LEU A 78 -12.24 -2.36 15.09
CA LEU A 78 -13.11 -3.17 14.23
C LEU A 78 -12.38 -4.44 13.78
N GLN A 79 -12.98 -5.60 14.04
CA GLN A 79 -12.54 -6.88 13.51
C GLN A 79 -13.39 -7.24 12.29
N VAL A 80 -12.72 -7.57 11.18
CA VAL A 80 -13.35 -7.97 9.92
C VAL A 80 -12.75 -9.29 9.48
N GLU A 81 -13.60 -10.21 9.05
CA GLU A 81 -13.18 -11.50 8.50
C GLU A 81 -12.81 -11.37 7.02
N PHE A 82 -11.66 -11.94 6.66
CA PHE A 82 -11.14 -12.02 5.31
C PHE A 82 -10.97 -13.47 4.92
N ASP A 83 -11.43 -13.82 3.72
CA ASP A 83 -11.12 -15.11 3.11
C ASP A 83 -9.62 -15.20 2.77
N PRO A 84 -9.03 -16.40 2.59
CA PRO A 84 -7.59 -16.56 2.35
C PRO A 84 -7.08 -15.72 1.16
N GLU A 85 -7.82 -15.71 0.05
CA GLU A 85 -7.47 -14.92 -1.14
C GLU A 85 -7.58 -13.41 -0.88
N GLU A 86 -8.58 -12.97 -0.11
CA GLU A 86 -8.74 -11.56 0.26
C GLU A 86 -7.62 -11.08 1.20
N ALA A 87 -7.24 -11.93 2.16
CA ALA A 87 -6.18 -11.64 3.13
C ALA A 87 -4.81 -11.52 2.46
N ASP A 88 -4.52 -12.37 1.47
CA ASP A 88 -3.31 -12.29 0.65
C ASP A 88 -3.28 -11.02 -0.19
N GLN A 89 -4.37 -10.72 -0.91
CA GLN A 89 -4.51 -9.49 -1.72
C GLN A 89 -4.40 -8.22 -0.88
N ALA A 90 -4.87 -8.25 0.37
CA ALA A 90 -4.79 -7.14 1.30
C ALA A 90 -3.45 -7.05 2.05
N GLY A 91 -2.59 -8.05 1.95
CA GLY A 91 -1.37 -8.16 2.75
C GLY A 91 -1.63 -8.25 4.25
N LEU A 92 -2.81 -8.75 4.64
CA LEU A 92 -3.21 -8.92 6.04
C LEU A 92 -2.69 -10.24 6.63
N PHE A 93 -2.41 -11.22 5.79
CA PHE A 93 -1.77 -12.46 6.22
C PHE A 93 -0.27 -12.22 6.40
N ARG A 94 0.20 -12.23 7.65
CA ARG A 94 1.62 -12.27 7.99
C ARG A 94 1.92 -13.64 8.57
N GLU A 95 2.85 -14.38 7.96
CA GLU A 95 3.34 -15.63 8.53
C GLU A 95 4.03 -15.34 9.86
N ASP A 96 3.29 -15.56 10.95
CA ASP A 96 3.81 -15.54 12.33
C ASP A 96 4.31 -16.93 12.76
N ALA A 97 4.27 -17.92 11.84
CA ALA A 97 4.92 -19.20 12.05
C ALA A 97 6.45 -19.00 12.03
N LEU A 98 7.17 -19.82 12.82
CA LEU A 98 8.63 -19.86 12.73
C LEU A 98 9.05 -20.09 11.28
N SER A 99 10.10 -19.40 10.86
CA SER A 99 10.73 -19.74 9.59
C SER A 99 11.24 -21.18 9.64
N LEU A 100 11.38 -21.83 8.49
CA LEU A 100 11.90 -23.20 8.45
C LEU A 100 13.26 -23.32 9.15
N GLU A 101 14.14 -22.35 8.92
CA GLU A 101 15.48 -22.28 9.53
C GLU A 101 15.40 -22.13 11.05
N ASP A 102 14.56 -21.21 11.55
CA ASP A 102 14.36 -21.01 13.00
C ASP A 102 13.70 -22.23 13.66
N ALA A 103 12.81 -22.92 12.94
CA ALA A 103 12.16 -24.13 13.42
C ALA A 103 13.16 -25.29 13.53
N GLU A 104 14.10 -25.43 12.59
CA GLU A 104 15.16 -26.43 12.64
C GLU A 104 16.15 -26.17 13.79
N ASP A 105 16.54 -24.91 14.01
CA ASP A 105 17.43 -24.54 15.11
C ASP A 105 16.77 -24.77 16.49
N ALA A 106 15.49 -24.40 16.63
CA ALA A 106 14.70 -24.68 17.83
C ALA A 106 14.44 -26.17 18.07
N SER A 107 14.56 -27.01 17.03
CA SER A 107 14.40 -28.47 17.16
C SER A 107 15.61 -29.14 17.82
N PHE A 108 16.73 -28.42 17.97
CA PHE A 108 17.93 -28.92 18.62
C PHE A 108 17.98 -28.48 20.09
N ASP A 109 18.03 -29.44 21.02
CA ASP A 109 18.24 -29.17 22.44
C ASP A 109 19.72 -29.43 22.83
N PRO A 110 20.54 -28.39 23.05
CA PRO A 110 21.96 -28.55 23.36
C PRO A 110 22.23 -29.04 24.79
N GLU A 111 21.24 -29.08 25.70
CA GLU A 111 21.44 -29.58 27.08
C GLU A 111 21.27 -31.11 27.22
N ILE A 112 20.80 -31.80 26.18
CA ILE A 112 20.74 -33.28 26.14
C ILE A 112 22.00 -33.81 25.43
N ALA A 113 23.17 -33.46 25.95
CA ALA A 113 24.42 -34.14 25.59
C ALA A 113 24.64 -35.35 26.54
N PRO A 114 24.90 -36.57 26.04
CA PRO A 114 25.18 -37.74 26.88
C PRO A 114 26.51 -37.65 27.64
#